data_AF-A0A2M6ZL70-F1
#
_entry.id   AF-A0A2M6ZL70-F1
#
_cell.length_a   1.000
_cell.length_b   1.000
_cell.length_c   1.000
_cell.angle_alpha   90.00
_cell.angle_beta   90.00
_cell.angle_gamma   90.00
#
_symmetry.space_group_name_H-M   'P 1'
#
loop_
_entity.id
_entity.type
_entity.pdbx_description
1 polymer ?
#
loop_
_entity_poly.entity_id
_entity_poly.type
_entity_poly.pdbx_seq_one_letter_code
_entity_poly.pdbx_strand_id
1 'polypeptide(L)' 'MQLARRIRQIPPSATLALNAKANQLKAQGVDIVNFGVGEPDFDTPDNIREAAIRAIREGFTRYTPVGGIPEL' A
#
# COMPACT_ATOMS: atom_id res chain seq x y z
N MET A 1 12.56 -2.08 -26.04
CA MET A 1 12.02 -3.16 -25.17
C MET A 1 10.57 -3.44 -25.57
N GLN A 2 10.19 -4.68 -25.87
CA GLN A 2 8.84 -5.01 -26.32
C GLN A 2 8.04 -5.68 -25.19
N LEU A 3 6.96 -5.02 -24.76
CA LEU A 3 6.07 -5.56 -23.71
C LEU A 3 5.13 -6.64 -24.26
N ALA A 4 4.79 -7.61 -23.41
CA ALA A 4 3.80 -8.66 -23.71
C ALA A 4 2.42 -8.08 -24.03
N ARG A 5 1.67 -8.71 -24.94
CA ARG A 5 0.36 -8.23 -25.44
C ARG A 5 -0.66 -7.99 -24.32
N ARG A 6 -0.75 -8.92 -23.35
CA ARG A 6 -1.69 -8.83 -22.22
C ARG A 6 -1.53 -7.56 -21.38
N ILE A 7 -0.31 -7.04 -21.25
CA ILE A 7 -0.06 -5.81 -20.50
C ILE A 7 -0.68 -4.60 -21.19
N ARG A 8 -0.71 -4.60 -22.53
CA ARG A 8 -1.30 -3.51 -23.31
C ARG A 8 -2.82 -3.44 -23.22
N GLN A 9 -3.46 -4.48 -22.70
CA GLN A 9 -4.92 -4.56 -22.54
C GLN A 9 -5.39 -4.04 -21.17
N ILE A 10 -4.48 -3.80 -20.23
CA ILE A 10 -4.81 -3.30 -18.90
C ILE A 10 -4.91 -1.77 -18.99
N PRO A 11 -6.10 -1.17 -18.74
CA PRO A 11 -6.24 0.28 -18.76
C PRO A 11 -5.51 0.92 -17.58
N PRO A 12 -5.05 2.17 -17.72
CA PRO A 12 -4.57 2.94 -16.58
C PRO A 12 -5.64 3.07 -15.48
N SER A 13 -5.21 3.06 -14.22
CA SER A 13 -6.13 3.18 -13.09
C SER A 13 -6.63 4.62 -12.92
N ALA A 14 -7.95 4.80 -13.03
CA ALA A 14 -8.61 6.08 -12.79
C ALA A 14 -8.51 6.52 -11.32
N THR A 15 -8.55 5.57 -10.38
CA THR A 15 -8.47 5.87 -8.93
C THR A 15 -7.07 6.34 -8.54
N LEU A 16 -6.02 5.75 -9.12
CA LEU A 16 -4.64 6.23 -8.90
C LEU A 16 -4.42 7.62 -9.49
N ALA A 17 -4.96 7.89 -10.68
CA ALA A 17 -4.85 9.22 -11.31
C ALA A 17 -5.53 10.31 -10.46
N LEU A 18 -6.72 10.03 -9.93
CA LEU A 18 -7.44 10.95 -9.05
C LEU A 18 -6.67 11.22 -7.76
N ASN A 19 -6.21 10.17 -7.08
CA ASN A 19 -5.43 10.32 -5.84
C ASN A 19 -4.12 11.08 -6.06
N ALA A 20 -3.41 10.82 -7.17
CA ALA A 20 -2.21 11.58 -7.53
C ALA A 20 -2.52 13.08 -7.73
N LYS A 21 -3.63 13.40 -8.39
CA LYS A 21 -4.05 14.81 -8.59
C LYS A 21 -4.43 15.49 -7.28
N ALA A 22 -5.17 14.81 -6.41
CA ALA A 22 -5.53 15.33 -5.09
C ALA A 22 -4.28 15.62 -4.25
N ASN A 23 -3.31 14.71 -4.23
CA ASN A 23 -2.03 14.89 -3.53
C ASN A 23 -1.21 16.06 -4.10
N GLN A 24 -1.18 16.21 -5.43
CA GLN A 24 -0.50 17.34 -6.08
C GLN A 24 -1.12 18.69 -5.68
N LEU A 25 -2.45 18.79 -5.70
CA LEU A 25 -3.14 20.04 -5.34
C LEU A 25 -2.97 20.36 -3.84
N LYS A 26 -3.01 19.35 -2.96
CA LYS A 26 -2.70 19.51 -1.54
C LYS A 26 -1.27 20.02 -1.32
N ALA A 27 -0.29 19.48 -2.05
CA ALA A 27 1.10 19.93 -1.99
C ALA A 27 1.30 21.37 -2.51
N GLN A 28 0.39 21.86 -3.35
CA GLN A 28 0.35 23.26 -3.82
C GLN A 28 -0.38 24.19 -2.84
N GLY A 29 -0.84 23.68 -1.70
CA GLY A 29 -1.57 24.46 -0.69
C GLY A 29 -3.05 24.68 -0.99
N VAL A 30 -3.62 23.95 -1.95
CA VAL A 30 -5.07 24.01 -2.23
C VAL A 30 -5.82 23.25 -1.13
N ASP A 31 -6.82 23.90 -0.54
CA ASP A 31 -7.72 23.27 0.43
C ASP A 31 -8.68 22.29 -0.26
N ILE A 32 -8.51 21.00 0.01
CA ILE A 32 -9.23 19.91 -0.66
C ILE A 32 -9.60 18.83 0.35
N VAL A 33 -10.86 18.42 0.31
CA VAL A 33 -11.35 17.23 1.01
C VAL A 33 -11.31 16.04 0.04
N ASN A 34 -10.44 15.07 0.31
CA ASN A 34 -10.29 13.89 -0.56
C ASN A 34 -11.11 12.71 -0.01
N PHE A 35 -12.20 12.36 -0.69
CA PHE A 35 -13.02 11.16 -0.40
C PHE A 35 -12.63 9.94 -1.27
N GLY A 36 -11.53 10.00 -2.01
CA GLY A 36 -11.07 8.94 -2.93
C GLY A 36 -10.05 7.97 -2.33
N VAL A 37 -9.71 8.11 -1.04
CA VAL A 37 -8.78 7.25 -0.33
C VAL A 37 -9.52 6.00 0.17
N GLY A 38 -8.98 4.81 -0.12
CA GLY A 38 -9.58 3.53 0.25
C GLY A 38 -8.99 2.88 1.51
N GLU A 39 -8.11 3.59 2.21
CA GLU A 39 -7.50 3.16 3.48
C GLU A 39 -8.04 4.00 4.64
N PRO A 40 -8.06 3.46 5.87
CA PRO A 40 -8.45 4.23 7.04
C PRO A 40 -7.50 5.40 7.35
N ASP A 41 -7.99 6.37 8.11
CA ASP A 41 -7.28 7.59 8.52
C ASP A 41 -6.47 7.44 9.81
N PHE A 42 -6.47 6.25 10.41
CA PHE A 42 -5.73 5.93 11.63
C PHE A 42 -4.50 5.07 11.35
N ASP A 43 -3.49 5.21 12.21
CA ASP A 43 -2.30 4.37 12.14
C ASP A 43 -2.56 2.93 12.60
N THR A 44 -1.70 2.00 12.15
CA THR A 44 -1.67 0.62 12.66
C THR A 44 -1.58 0.58 14.18
N PRO A 45 -2.45 -0.17 14.89
CA PRO A 45 -2.43 -0.29 16.35
C PRO A 45 -1.06 -0.70 16.95
N ASP A 46 -0.75 -0.19 18.14
CA ASP A 46 0.54 -0.39 18.82
C ASP A 46 0.90 -1.87 19.05
N ASN A 47 -0.07 -2.68 19.45
CA ASN A 47 0.16 -4.11 19.67
C ASN A 47 0.63 -4.83 18.39
N ILE A 48 0.19 -4.38 17.21
CA ILE A 48 0.61 -4.92 15.93
C ILE A 48 2.02 -4.42 15.58
N ARG A 49 2.29 -3.13 15.80
CA ARG A 49 3.63 -2.54 15.60
C ARG A 49 4.68 -3.25 16.45
N GLU A 50 4.40 -3.47 17.73
CA GLU A 50 5.31 -4.15 18.67
C GLU A 50 5.53 -5.63 18.29
N ALA A 51 4.49 -6.34 17.85
CA ALA A 51 4.63 -7.71 17.36
C ALA A 51 5.55 -7.80 16.13
N ALA A 52 5.43 -6.86 15.19
CA ALA A 52 6.29 -6.78 14.01
C ALA A 52 7.74 -6.43 14.39
N ILE A 53 7.95 -5.47 15.29
CA ILE A 53 9.28 -5.12 15.82
C ILE A 53 9.94 -6.33 16.48
N ARG A 54 9.19 -7.08 17.30
CA ARG A 54 9.69 -8.29 17.96
C ARG A 54 10.10 -9.34 16.93
N ALA A 55 9.27 -9.61 15.93
CA ALA A 55 9.60 -10.58 14.86
C ALA A 55 10.90 -10.21 14.13
N ILE A 56 11.13 -8.91 13.85
CA ILE A 56 12.39 -8.42 13.28
C ILE A 56 13.57 -8.71 14.22
N ARG A 57 13.44 -8.40 15.52
CA ARG A 57 14.50 -8.61 16.53
C ARG A 57 14.83 -10.08 16.74
N GLU A 58 13.84 -10.96 16.63
CA GLU A 58 13.98 -12.42 16.74
C GLU A 58 14.51 -13.07 15.44
N GLY A 59 14.75 -12.27 14.39
CA GLY A 59 15.34 -12.74 13.15
C GLY A 59 14.36 -13.42 12.20
N PHE A 60 13.04 -13.20 12.36
CA PHE A 60 11.98 -13.73 11.50
C PHE A 60 11.98 -13.06 10.11
N THR A 61 12.99 -13.40 9.31
CA THR A 61 13.40 -12.68 8.08
C THR A 61 13.68 -13.62 6.91
N ARG A 62 13.37 -14.92 7.08
CA ARG A 62 13.64 -15.98 6.10
C ARG A 62 12.35 -16.40 5.42
N TYR A 63 12.49 -17.25 4.41
CA TYR A 63 11.37 -17.76 3.65
C TYR A 63 10.33 -18.43 4.56
N THR A 64 9.07 -18.17 4.26
CA THR A 64 7.90 -18.85 4.83
C THR A 64 7.37 -19.87 3.81
N PRO A 65 6.51 -20.80 4.23
CA PRO A 65 5.76 -21.62 3.29
C PRO A 65 4.95 -20.75 2.31
N VAL A 66 4.66 -21.29 1.12
CA VAL A 66 3.92 -20.59 0.05
C VAL A 66 2.54 -20.13 0.50
N GLY A 67 1.89 -20.92 1.37
CA GLY A 67 0.56 -20.61 1.90
C GLY A 67 0.54 -19.62 3.08
N GLY A 68 1.69 -19.18 3.59
CA GLY A 68 1.80 -18.43 4.83
C GLY A 68 2.46 -19.23 5.96
N ILE A 69 2.69 -18.57 7.09
CA ILE A 69 3.20 -19.21 8.31
C ILE A 69 2.05 -19.97 8.99
N PRO A 70 2.29 -21.12 9.64
CA PRO A 70 1.23 -21.90 10.29
C PRO A 70 0.42 -21.13 11.35
N GLU A 71 1.03 -20.12 11.96
CA GLU A 71 0.44 -19.32 13.04
C GLU A 71 -0.46 -18.18 12.54
N LEU A 72 -0.55 -17.95 11.22
CA LEU A 72 -1.35 -16.89 10.59
C LEU A 72 -2.67 -17.43 10.03
#